data_AF-A0A954S5Y5-F1
#
_entry.id   AF-A0A954S5Y5-F1
#
_cell.length_a   1.000
_cell.length_b   1.000
_cell.length_c   1.000
_cell.angle_alpha   90.00
_cell.angle_beta   90.00
_cell.angle_gamma   90.00
#
_symmetry.space_group_name_H-M   'P 1'
#
loop_
_entity.id
_entity.type
_entity.pdbx_description
1 polymer ?
#
loop_
_entity_poly.entity_id
_entity_poly.type
_entity_poly.pdbx_seq_one_letter_code
_entity_poly.pdbx_strand_id
1 'polypeptide(L)'
;MPLPKLKPQEIPLDSPESTNMFQPGPDKPFVATTDAIAMYSNEVIVACWDVLRQQATEHNGLDYLQVFEDDSKSEPLWFIEDGPGGAITALLPSNY
;
A
#
# COMPACT_ATOMS: atom_id res chain seq x y z
N MET A 1 -7.77 16.41 -5.90
CA MET A 1 -7.91 16.20 -4.44
C MET A 1 -6.53 15.98 -3.87
N PRO A 2 -6.22 16.41 -2.64
CA PRO A 2 -4.95 16.04 -2.00
C PRO A 2 -4.86 14.51 -1.89
N LEU A 3 -3.65 13.96 -2.02
CA LEU A 3 -3.44 12.54 -1.79
C LEU A 3 -3.54 12.23 -0.28
N PRO A 4 -4.06 11.04 0.08
CA PRO A 4 -3.93 10.50 1.42
C PRO A 4 -2.47 10.54 1.91
N LYS A 5 -2.29 10.71 3.23
CA LYS A 5 -0.97 10.79 3.85
C LYS A 5 -0.47 9.41 4.25
N LEU A 6 0.71 9.03 3.78
CA LEU A 6 1.40 7.83 4.25
C LEU A 6 1.77 7.98 5.74
N LYS A 7 1.40 6.99 6.55
CA LYS A 7 1.83 6.89 7.95
C LYS A 7 3.25 6.31 8.04
N PRO A 8 3.97 6.55 9.15
CA PRO A 8 5.08 5.68 9.51
C PRO A 8 4.61 4.23 9.54
N GLN A 9 5.40 3.34 8.93
CA GLN A 9 5.13 1.90 8.95
C GLN A 9 5.28 1.32 10.37
N GLU A 10 4.80 0.10 10.61
CA GLU A 10 4.75 -0.50 11.95
C GLU A 10 6.15 -0.78 12.53
N ILE A 11 7.07 -1.23 11.67
CA ILE A 11 8.45 -1.58 12.04
C ILE A 11 9.49 -0.53 11.56
N PRO A 12 10.69 -0.45 12.17
CA PRO A 12 11.74 0.44 11.69
C PRO A 12 12.13 0.19 10.22
N LEU A 13 12.48 1.24 9.48
CA LEU A 13 12.89 1.14 8.06
C LEU A 13 14.19 0.35 7.85
N ASP A 14 15.03 0.26 8.89
CA ASP A 14 16.26 -0.55 8.90
C ASP A 14 16.03 -1.97 9.45
N SER A 15 14.79 -2.34 9.73
CA SER A 15 14.44 -3.71 10.13
C SER A 15 14.80 -4.70 9.02
N PRO A 16 15.35 -5.88 9.34
CA PRO A 16 15.58 -6.93 8.35
C PRO A 16 14.29 -7.46 7.70
N GLU A 17 13.12 -7.14 8.26
CA GLU A 17 11.81 -7.50 7.72
C GLU A 17 11.28 -6.47 6.71
N SER A 18 11.81 -5.23 6.70
CA SER A 18 11.46 -4.19 5.73
C SER A 18 12.07 -4.49 4.37
N THR A 19 11.47 -5.44 3.64
CA THR A 19 12.01 -6.01 2.39
C THR A 19 11.06 -5.88 1.20
N ASN A 20 9.84 -5.38 1.42
CA ASN A 20 8.80 -5.29 0.39
C ASN A 20 9.03 -4.08 -0.52
N MET A 21 8.84 -4.29 -1.82
CA MET A 21 9.18 -3.31 -2.87
C MET A 21 7.96 -2.70 -3.55
N PHE A 22 6.77 -3.23 -3.26
CA PHE A 22 5.49 -2.93 -3.89
C PHE A 22 5.59 -2.98 -5.42
N GLN A 23 6.36 -3.93 -5.94
CA GLN A 23 6.65 -4.08 -7.37
C GLN A 23 5.79 -5.20 -7.97
N PRO A 24 4.80 -4.89 -8.82
CA PRO A 24 3.98 -5.90 -9.45
C PRO A 24 4.76 -6.65 -10.53
N GLY A 25 4.38 -7.90 -10.73
CA GLY A 25 4.88 -8.78 -11.77
C GLY A 25 3.83 -9.81 -12.20
N PRO A 26 4.14 -10.68 -13.17
CA PRO A 26 3.21 -11.70 -13.65
C PRO A 26 2.64 -12.60 -12.55
N ASP A 27 3.47 -12.93 -11.56
CA ASP A 27 3.13 -13.80 -10.42
C ASP A 27 2.82 -13.02 -9.14
N LYS A 28 2.81 -11.68 -9.19
CA LYS A 28 2.46 -10.79 -8.09
C LYS A 28 1.68 -9.59 -8.64
N PRO A 29 0.38 -9.75 -8.94
CA PRO A 29 -0.41 -8.67 -9.53
C PRO A 29 -0.65 -7.56 -8.51
N PHE A 30 -0.84 -6.33 -9.00
CA PHE A 30 -1.40 -5.24 -8.20
C PHE A 30 -2.91 -5.20 -8.39
N VAL A 31 -3.65 -5.38 -7.31
CA VAL A 31 -5.12 -5.43 -7.29
C VAL A 31 -5.68 -4.52 -6.20
N ALA A 32 -6.95 -4.15 -6.33
CA ALA A 32 -7.66 -3.38 -5.32
C ALA A 32 -9.06 -3.96 -5.10
N THR A 33 -9.55 -3.93 -3.86
CA THR A 33 -10.93 -4.33 -3.57
C THR A 33 -11.92 -3.32 -4.15
N THR A 34 -13.15 -3.77 -4.44
CA THR A 34 -14.20 -2.89 -4.96
C THR A 34 -14.51 -1.74 -4.01
N ASP A 35 -14.47 -1.98 -2.70
CA ASP A 35 -14.78 -0.98 -1.68
C ASP A 35 -13.67 0.06 -1.56
N ALA A 36 -12.39 -0.34 -1.65
CA ALA A 36 -11.27 0.58 -1.71
C ALA A 36 -11.37 1.49 -2.95
N ILE A 37 -11.70 0.91 -4.11
CA ILE A 37 -11.92 1.69 -5.35
C ILE A 37 -13.11 2.65 -5.18
N ALA A 38 -14.20 2.22 -4.55
CA ALA A 38 -15.37 3.08 -4.34
C ALA A 38 -15.05 4.26 -3.40
N MET A 39 -14.25 4.05 -2.35
CA MET A 39 -13.91 5.07 -1.37
C MET A 39 -12.82 6.04 -1.85
N TYR A 40 -11.77 5.51 -2.49
CA TYR A 40 -10.58 6.28 -2.84
C TYR A 40 -10.45 6.60 -4.34
N SER A 41 -11.14 5.87 -5.22
CA SER A 41 -10.93 5.85 -6.69
C SER A 41 -9.63 5.16 -7.13
N ASN A 42 -9.64 4.62 -8.36
CA ASN A 42 -8.44 4.03 -8.98
C ASN A 42 -7.27 5.01 -9.07
N GLU A 43 -7.55 6.28 -9.38
CA GLU A 43 -6.52 7.31 -9.59
C GLU A 43 -5.72 7.57 -8.31
N VAL A 44 -6.40 7.66 -7.16
CA VAL A 44 -5.74 7.85 -5.86
C VAL A 44 -4.99 6.59 -5.45
N ILE A 45 -5.57 5.40 -5.65
CA ILE A 45 -4.92 4.13 -5.32
C ILE A 45 -3.61 3.98 -6.09
N VAL A 46 -3.60 4.27 -7.41
CA VAL A 46 -2.39 4.22 -8.23
C VAL A 46 -1.37 5.26 -7.76
N ALA A 47 -1.80 6.48 -7.45
CA ALA A 47 -0.90 7.51 -6.97
C ALA A 47 -0.27 7.18 -5.61
N CYS A 48 -1.03 6.61 -4.66
CA CYS A 48 -0.50 6.11 -3.39
C CYS A 48 0.49 4.96 -3.60
N TRP A 49 0.18 4.03 -4.51
CA TRP A 49 1.09 2.94 -4.86
C TRP A 49 2.41 3.44 -5.45
N ASP A 50 2.39 4.47 -6.29
CA ASP A 50 3.61 5.11 -6.79
C ASP A 50 4.46 5.73 -5.66
N VAL A 51 3.82 6.32 -4.64
CA VAL A 51 4.53 6.81 -3.44
C VAL A 51 5.21 5.65 -2.71
N LEU A 52 4.53 4.50 -2.53
CA LEU A 52 5.13 3.33 -1.88
C LEU A 52 6.35 2.82 -2.64
N ARG A 53 6.30 2.77 -3.97
CA ARG A 53 7.44 2.33 -4.78
C ARG A 53 8.64 3.26 -4.66
N GLN A 54 8.40 4.56 -4.57
CA GLN A 54 9.47 5.54 -4.33
C GLN A 54 10.09 5.34 -2.94
N GLN A 55 9.27 5.20 -1.91
CA GLN A 55 9.73 4.97 -0.54
C GLN A 55 10.49 3.65 -0.39
N ALA A 56 9.99 2.56 -0.99
CA ALA A 56 10.69 1.28 -0.98
C ALA A 56 12.03 1.34 -1.72
N THR A 57 12.12 2.12 -2.80
CA THR A 57 13.40 2.36 -3.48
C THR A 57 14.37 3.16 -2.61
N GLU A 58 13.88 4.20 -1.92
CA GLU A 58 14.68 5.06 -1.04
C GLU A 58 15.23 4.30 0.17
N HIS A 59 14.42 3.44 0.76
CA HIS A 59 14.75 2.71 1.99
C HIS A 59 15.24 1.28 1.77
N ASN A 60 15.33 0.84 0.52
CA ASN A 60 15.69 -0.53 0.13
C ASN A 60 14.75 -1.59 0.76
N GLY A 61 13.45 -1.28 0.76
CA GLY A 61 12.38 -2.12 1.27
C GLY A 61 11.50 -1.41 2.30
N LEU A 62 10.31 -1.96 2.48
CA LEU A 62 9.30 -1.51 3.43
C LEU A 62 8.69 -2.72 4.16
N ASP A 63 8.00 -2.44 5.24
CA ASP A 63 7.07 -3.36 5.89
C ASP A 63 5.97 -3.82 4.92
N TYR A 64 5.45 -5.02 5.13
CA TYR A 64 4.47 -5.65 4.23
C TYR A 64 3.14 -4.91 4.20
N LEU A 65 2.75 -4.27 5.30
CA LEU A 65 1.55 -3.45 5.44
C LEU A 65 1.91 -1.96 5.47
N GLN A 66 1.34 -1.19 4.56
CA GLN A 66 1.46 0.27 4.51
C GLN A 66 0.09 0.92 4.61
N VAL A 67 0.00 2.02 5.36
CA VAL A 67 -1.27 2.66 5.69
C VAL A 67 -1.26 4.12 5.24
N PHE A 68 -2.27 4.49 4.46
CA PHE A 68 -2.56 5.87 4.10
C PHE A 68 -3.81 6.38 4.84
N GLU A 69 -3.70 7.55 5.45
CA GLU A 69 -4.80 8.22 6.14
C GLU A 69 -5.31 9.43 5.36
N ASP A 70 -6.62 9.62 5.35
CA ASP A 70 -7.29 10.80 4.81
C ASP A 70 -8.44 11.16 5.77
N ASP A 71 -8.34 12.33 6.40
CA ASP A 71 -9.32 12.81 7.39
C ASP A 71 -10.74 12.97 6.82
N SER A 72 -10.88 12.97 5.49
CA SER A 72 -12.18 13.02 4.80
C SER A 72 -12.83 11.65 4.59
N LYS A 73 -12.14 10.55 4.94
CA LYS A 73 -12.57 9.18 4.71
C LYS A 73 -12.88 8.48 6.04
N SER A 74 -13.81 7.54 6.00
CA SER A 74 -14.21 6.78 7.18
C SER A 74 -13.20 5.71 7.59
N GLU A 75 -12.38 5.25 6.65
CA GLU A 75 -11.37 4.21 6.86
C GLU A 75 -10.08 4.56 6.13
N PRO A 76 -8.90 4.19 6.66
CA PRO A 76 -7.64 4.34 5.95
C PRO A 76 -7.58 3.40 4.74
N LEU A 77 -6.68 3.71 3.81
CA LEU A 77 -6.34 2.83 2.69
C LEU A 77 -5.12 1.99 3.06
N TRP A 78 -5.28 0.67 3.07
CA TRP A 78 -4.18 -0.27 3.30
C TRP A 78 -3.61 -0.77 1.98
N PHE A 79 -2.29 -0.98 1.97
CA PHE A 79 -1.58 -1.74 0.95
C PHE A 79 -0.85 -2.88 1.61
N ILE A 80 -1.11 -4.10 1.18
CA ILE A 80 -0.44 -5.31 1.64
C ILE A 80 0.34 -5.91 0.48
N GLU A 81 1.64 -6.10 0.64
CA GLU A 81 2.42 -6.96 -0.25
C GLU A 81 2.54 -8.35 0.36
N ASP A 82 1.86 -9.32 -0.25
CA ASP A 82 2.00 -10.72 0.13
C ASP A 82 3.39 -11.26 -0.26
N GLY A 83 3.76 -12.35 0.42
CA GLY A 83 4.94 -13.13 0.09
C GLY A 83 4.91 -13.76 -1.33
N PRO A 84 5.87 -14.65 -1.64
CA PRO A 84 5.98 -15.27 -2.95
C PRO A 84 4.68 -15.93 -3.42
N GLY A 85 4.22 -15.57 -4.63
CA GLY A 85 3.00 -16.10 -5.25
C GLY A 85 1.69 -15.44 -4.78
N GLY A 86 1.75 -14.42 -3.91
CA GLY A 86 0.59 -13.61 -3.52
C GLY A 86 0.40 -12.37 -4.39
N ALA A 87 -0.31 -11.36 -3.89
CA ALA A 87 -0.58 -10.12 -4.61
C ALA A 87 -0.05 -8.89 -3.85
N ILE A 88 -0.05 -7.75 -4.54
CA ILE A 88 -0.05 -6.44 -3.90
C ILE A 88 -1.51 -5.99 -3.87
N THR A 89 -2.09 -5.85 -2.70
CA THR A 89 -3.52 -5.60 -2.54
C THR A 89 -3.75 -4.26 -1.88
N ALA A 90 -4.49 -3.37 -2.55
CA ALA A 90 -5.09 -2.19 -1.93
C ALA A 90 -6.48 -2.52 -1.39
N LEU A 91 -6.73 -2.30 -0.10
CA LEU A 91 -7.97 -2.67 0.56
C LEU A 91 -8.33 -1.73 1.70
N LEU A 92 -9.58 -1.77 2.15
CA LEU A 92 -10.00 -1.18 3.42
C LEU A 92 -9.77 -2.19 4.55
N PRO A 93 -9.52 -1.76 5.80
CA PRO A 93 -9.40 -2.65 6.95
C PRO A 93 -10.60 -3.59 7.13
N SER A 94 -11.81 -3.10 6.83
CA SER A 94 -13.04 -3.90 6.87
C SER A 94 -13.13 -5.02 5.82
N ASN A 95 -12.23 -5.05 4.83
CA ASN A 95 -12.15 -6.11 3.83
C ASN A 95 -11.12 -7.21 4.16
N TYR A 96 -10.36 -7.05 5.25
CA TYR A 96 -9.38 -8.04 5.72
C TYR A 96 -10.00 -9.01 6.72
#